data_AF-A0A9D6Y2X3-F1
#
_entry.id   AF-A0A9D6Y2X3-F1
#
_cell.length_a   1.000
_cell.length_b   1.000
_cell.length_c   1.000
_cell.angle_alpha   90.00
_cell.angle_beta   90.00
_cell.angle_gamma   90.00
#
_symmetry.space_group_name_H-M   'P 1'
#
loop_
_entity.id
_entity.type
_entity.pdbx_description
1 polymer ?
#
loop_
_entity_poly.entity_id
_entity_poly.type
_entity_poly.pdbx_seq_one_letter_code
_entity_poly.pdbx_strand_id
1 'polypeptide(L)' 'MSSTTIKPGRSATLTAPFTMHEGMGGPHTFEIHVFSDDTRQPEKKLYVKAEFVP' A
#
# COMPACT_ATOMS: atom_id res chain seq x y z
N MET A 1 6.38 9.50 6.28
CA MET A 1 6.70 8.07 6.47
C MET A 1 6.10 7.64 7.80
N SER A 2 5.12 6.74 7.78
CA SER A 2 4.54 6.17 9.01
C SER A 2 5.35 4.94 9.41
N SER A 3 5.58 4.75 10.71
CA SER A 3 6.27 3.58 11.26
C SER A 3 5.45 3.03 12.42
N THR A 4 5.42 1.70 12.57
CA THR A 4 4.66 1.01 13.62
C THR A 4 5.38 -0.26 14.03
N THR A 5 5.38 -0.55 15.33
CA THR A 5 5.87 -1.81 15.89
C THR A 5 4.69 -2.73 16.17
N ILE A 6 4.70 -3.93 15.58
CA ILE A 6 3.67 -4.95 15.80
C ILE A 6 4.21 -5.99 16.78
N LYS A 7 3.52 -6.20 17.90
CA LYS A 7 3.92 -7.24 18.87
C LYS A 7 3.67 -8.64 18.30
N PRO A 8 4.40 -9.68 18.73
CA PRO A 8 4.16 -11.05 18.31
C PRO A 8 2.69 -11.47 18.47
N GLY A 9 2.13 -12.10 17.44
CA GLY A 9 0.73 -12.55 17.41
C GLY A 9 -0.31 -11.41 17.28
N ARG A 10 0.11 -10.16 17.05
CA ARG A 10 -0.79 -9.04 16.80
C ARG A 10 -0.84 -8.66 15.33
N SER A 11 -1.81 -7.84 14.99
CA SER A 11 -2.00 -7.27 13.66
C SER A 11 -2.18 -5.76 13.77
N ALA A 12 -1.91 -5.05 12.68
CA ALA A 12 -2.09 -3.62 12.56
C ALA A 12 -2.80 -3.30 11.23
N THR A 13 -3.43 -2.13 11.17
CA THR A 13 -4.09 -1.63 9.95
C THR A 13 -3.20 -0.58 9.30
N LEU A 14 -2.87 -0.80 8.03
CA LEU A 14 -2.24 0.22 7.19
C LEU A 14 -3.33 1.08 6.55
N THR A 15 -3.25 2.40 6.73
CA THR A 15 -4.14 3.36 6.08
C THR A 15 -3.29 4.28 5.19
N ALA A 16 -3.67 4.40 3.92
CA ALA A 16 -3.01 5.27 2.97
C ALA A 16 -4.06 6.10 2.22
N PRO A 17 -3.88 7.42 2.06
CA PRO A 17 -4.75 8.21 1.21
C PRO A 17 -4.57 7.78 -0.25
N PHE A 18 -5.68 7.67 -0.96
CA PHE A 18 -5.71 7.29 -2.37
C PHE A 18 -6.57 8.28 -3.14
N THR A 19 -6.04 8.81 -4.25
CA THR A 19 -6.76 9.77 -5.10
C THR A 19 -6.39 9.55 -6.57
N MET A 20 -7.40 9.47 -7.44
CA MET A 20 -7.24 9.65 -8.87
C MET A 20 -7.92 10.96 -9.30
N HIS A 21 -7.40 11.61 -10.34
CA HIS A 21 -7.93 12.90 -10.83
C HIS A 21 -8.27 12.82 -12.31
N GLU A 22 -9.09 13.77 -12.76
CA GLU A 22 -9.46 13.94 -14.16
C GLU A 22 -8.20 14.04 -15.04
N GLY A 23 -8.13 13.24 -16.10
CA GLY A 23 -6.93 13.05 -16.92
C GLY A 23 -6.16 11.76 -16.62
N MET A 24 -6.42 11.08 -15.50
CA MET A 24 -5.91 9.72 -15.23
C MET A 24 -6.93 8.62 -15.57
N GLY A 25 -7.68 8.81 -16.66
CA GLY A 25 -8.66 7.85 -17.12
C GLY A 25 -8.05 6.47 -17.44
N GLY A 26 -8.85 5.44 -17.28
CA GLY A 26 -8.46 4.05 -17.57
C GLY A 26 -7.72 3.33 -16.43
N PRO A 27 -7.35 2.06 -16.64
CA PRO A 27 -6.82 1.21 -15.58
C PRO A 27 -5.41 1.60 -15.14
N HIS A 28 -5.22 1.73 -13.83
CA HIS A 28 -3.95 1.99 -13.18
C HIS A 28 -3.66 0.91 -12.13
N THR A 29 -2.37 0.58 -11.97
CA THR A 29 -1.89 -0.25 -10.87
C THR A 29 -0.91 0.56 -10.05
N PHE A 30 -1.24 0.77 -8.79
CA PHE A 30 -0.41 1.45 -7.81
C PHE A 30 0.26 0.41 -6.91
N GLU A 31 1.49 0.68 -6.50
CA GLU A 31 2.22 -0.17 -5.58
C GLU A 31 2.40 0.52 -4.24
N ILE A 32 2.13 -0.19 -3.15
CA ILE A 32 2.50 0.22 -1.79
C ILE A 32 3.62 -0.71 -1.33
N HIS A 33 4.79 -0.14 -1.08
CA HIS A 33 5.95 -0.88 -0.58
C HIS A 33 5.94 -0.85 0.95
N VAL A 34 5.79 -2.02 1.58
CA VAL A 34 5.82 -2.18 3.03
C VAL A 34 7.16 -2.78 3.41
N PHE A 35 8.02 -1.95 4.00
CA PHE A 35 9.31 -2.39 4.53
C PHE A 35 9.17 -2.86 5.97
N SER A 36 9.84 -3.96 6.31
CA SER A 36 9.85 -4.53 7.67
C SER A 36 11.22 -5.09 8.02
N ASP A 37 11.37 -5.45 9.29
CA ASP A 37 12.56 -6.12 9.84
C ASP A 37 12.51 -7.66 9.71
N ASP A 38 11.52 -8.24 9.01
CA ASP A 38 11.55 -9.68 8.68
C ASP A 38 12.68 -9.94 7.68
N THR A 39 13.76 -10.58 8.15
CA THR A 39 14.95 -10.87 7.35
C THR A 39 14.69 -11.80 6.16
N ARG A 40 13.56 -12.51 6.14
CA ARG A 40 13.17 -13.39 5.03
C ARG A 40 12.35 -12.66 3.98
N GLN A 41 11.61 -11.63 4.36
CA GLN A 41 10.82 -10.78 3.48
C GLN A 41 10.88 -9.32 3.96
N PRO A 42 12.00 -8.62 3.71
CA PRO A 42 12.20 -7.26 4.21
C PRO A 42 11.30 -6.25 3.51
N GLU A 43 10.79 -6.60 2.33
CA GLU A 43 9.83 -5.80 1.58
C GLU A 43 8.64 -6.67 1.14
N LYS A 44 7.43 -6.15 1.38
CA LYS A 44 6.19 -6.69 0.83
C LYS A 44 5.52 -5.64 -0.03
N LYS A 45 5.25 -5.98 -1.30
CA LYS A 45 4.53 -5.13 -2.23
C LYS A 45 3.04 -5.44 -2.20
N LEU A 46 2.22 -4.40 -2.04
CA LEU A 46 0.77 -4.48 -2.16
C LEU A 46 0.36 -3.76 -3.45
N TYR A 47 -0.48 -4.40 -4.26
CA TYR A 47 -0.95 -3.86 -5.53
C TYR A 47 -2.38 -3.36 -5.39
N VAL A 48 -2.61 -2.09 -5.73
CA VAL A 48 -3.93 -1.46 -5.78
C VAL A 48 -4.27 -1.20 -7.23
N LYS A 49 -5.24 -1.95 -7.76
CA LYS A 49 -5.79 -1.71 -9.09
C LYS A 49 -6.97 -0.75 -8.99
N ALA A 50 -6.93 0.32 -9.76
CA ALA A 50 -7.99 1.32 -9.76
C ALA A 50 -8.15 1.92 -11.16
N GLU A 51 -9.36 2.35 -11.47
CA GLU A 51 -9.69 3.00 -12.73
C GLU A 51 -10.51 4.25 -12.41
N PHE A 52 -10.11 5.38 -12.99
CA PHE A 52 -10.90 6.60 -12.91
C PHE A 52 -11.98 6.57 -13.98
N VAL A 53 -13.24 6.56 -13.54
CA VAL A 53 -14.43 6.67 -14.39
C VAL A 53 -15.04 8.06 -14.16
N PRO A 54 -15.22 8.88 -15.22
CA PRO A 54 -15.83 10.21 -15.12
C PRO A 54 -17.25 10.21 -14.56
#